data_AF-A0A355CAE1-F1
#
_entry.id   AF-A0A355CAE1-F1
#
_cell.length_a   1.000
_cell.length_b   1.000
_cell.length_c   1.000
_cell.angle_alpha   90.00
_cell.angle_beta   90.00
_cell.angle_gamma   90.00
#
_symmetry.space_group_name_H-M   'P 1'
#
loop_
_entity.id
_entity.type
_entity.pdbx_description
1 polymer ?
#
loop_
_entity_poly.entity_id
_entity_poly.type
_entity_poly.pdbx_seq_one_letter_code
_entity_poly.pdbx_strand_id
1 'polypeptide(L)'
;KRRQINIFEVQGRVGLEYVKVDPSKIYVVRTSKENEGSGFAPVDEITEKIGENVSNFFVSELKKGHIPPTFLPIQSGVGNIANAVLASMAQNKDIPRFEVYTEVIQDAVLDMMQKGHISFASGCSLTLSNEAMERFYRDLDFF
;
A
#
# COMPACT_ATOMS: atom_id res chain seq x y z
N LYS A 1 -23.60 23.12 -0.23
CA LYS A 1 -24.20 21.77 -0.34
C LYS A 1 -23.09 20.76 -0.64
N ARG A 2 -23.07 19.61 0.05
CA ARG A 2 -22.13 18.51 -0.23
C ARG A 2 -22.33 18.01 -1.66
N ARG A 3 -21.24 17.61 -2.32
CA ARG A 3 -21.22 16.97 -3.65
C ARG A 3 -20.54 15.61 -3.53
N GLN A 4 -20.60 14.81 -4.59
CA GLN A 4 -19.86 13.55 -4.68
C GLN A 4 -18.34 13.78 -4.60
N ILE A 5 -17.61 12.75 -4.18
CA ILE A 5 -16.15 12.71 -4.21
C ILE A 5 -15.77 12.03 -5.54
N ASN A 6 -15.11 12.77 -6.44
CA ASN A 6 -14.81 12.32 -7.81
C ASN A 6 -13.56 11.43 -7.88
N ILE A 7 -13.53 10.32 -7.14
CA ILE A 7 -12.46 9.32 -7.20
C ILE A 7 -12.99 8.12 -7.98
N PHE A 8 -12.47 7.91 -9.19
CA PHE A 8 -12.88 6.83 -10.09
C PHE A 8 -11.75 5.84 -10.41
N GLU A 9 -10.53 6.14 -9.96
CA GLU A 9 -9.31 5.36 -10.12
C GLU A 9 -8.42 5.57 -8.88
N VAL A 10 -7.55 4.61 -8.56
CA VAL A 10 -6.73 4.62 -7.34
C VAL A 10 -5.81 5.84 -7.26
N GLN A 11 -5.29 6.30 -8.40
CA GLN A 11 -4.40 7.45 -8.54
C GLN A 11 -5.11 8.81 -8.59
N GLY A 12 -6.44 8.84 -8.50
CA GLY A 12 -7.24 10.06 -8.67
C GLY A 12 -6.94 11.11 -7.59
N ARG A 13 -6.47 12.30 -8.01
CA ARG A 13 -6.22 13.45 -7.12
C ARG A 13 -7.38 14.43 -7.17
N VAL A 14 -8.05 14.63 -6.03
CA VAL A 14 -9.25 15.49 -5.92
C VAL A 14 -9.09 16.68 -4.97
N GLY A 15 -7.87 16.95 -4.52
CA GLY A 15 -7.56 17.96 -3.50
C GLY A 15 -6.29 18.76 -3.80
N LEU A 16 -5.70 19.30 -2.75
CA LEU A 16 -4.42 20.01 -2.77
C LEU A 16 -3.35 19.15 -2.09
N GLU A 17 -2.08 19.39 -2.44
CA GLU A 17 -0.92 18.73 -1.83
C GLU A 17 -0.57 19.27 -0.43
N TYR A 18 -1.39 20.20 0.07
CA TYR A 18 -1.21 20.86 1.35
C TYR A 18 -2.56 21.24 1.95
N VAL A 19 -2.57 21.43 3.27
CA VAL A 19 -3.73 21.98 3.99
C VAL A 19 -3.58 23.49 4.09
N LYS A 20 -4.56 24.24 3.56
CA LYS A 20 -4.58 25.70 3.65
C LYS A 20 -5.04 26.14 5.05
N VAL A 21 -4.20 26.91 5.73
CA VAL A 21 -4.50 27.52 7.04
C VAL A 21 -4.30 29.04 7.00
N ASP A 22 -4.96 29.75 7.90
CA ASP A 22 -4.77 31.20 8.10
C ASP A 22 -3.43 31.43 8.81
N PRO A 23 -2.46 32.17 8.20
CA PRO A 23 -1.14 32.39 8.80
C PRO A 23 -1.18 33.05 10.18
N SER A 24 -2.20 33.86 10.46
CA SER A 24 -2.35 34.53 11.76
C SER A 24 -2.59 33.57 12.93
N LYS A 25 -2.98 32.31 12.62
CA LYS A 25 -3.24 31.25 13.61
C LYS A 25 -2.03 30.34 13.88
N ILE A 26 -0.90 30.58 13.21
CA ILE A 26 0.25 29.65 13.22
C ILE A 26 1.27 30.03 14.30
N TYR A 27 1.69 29.03 15.07
CA TYR A 27 2.90 29.06 15.89
C TYR A 27 3.81 27.90 15.45
N VAL A 28 5.10 28.16 15.24
CA VAL A 28 6.05 27.16 14.68
C VAL A 28 7.05 26.72 15.74
N VAL A 29 7.19 25.40 15.90
CA VAL A 29 8.21 24.76 16.76
C VAL A 29 9.15 23.94 15.87
N ARG A 30 10.47 24.16 16.00
CA ARG A 30 11.48 23.39 15.25
C ARG A 30 11.74 22.07 15.96
N THR A 31 11.71 20.96 15.22
CA THR A 31 11.96 19.61 15.74
C THR A 31 12.92 18.86 14.83
N SER A 32 13.70 17.94 15.40
CA SER A 32 14.52 16.96 14.68
C SER A 32 14.30 15.60 15.34
N LYS A 33 13.13 15.02 15.12
CA LYS A 33 12.73 13.73 15.70
C LYS A 33 12.74 12.69 14.58
N GLU A 34 13.38 11.56 14.84
CA GLU A 34 13.37 10.41 13.93
C GLU A 34 11.98 9.77 13.87
N ASN A 35 11.75 9.00 12.80
CA ASN A 35 10.53 8.21 12.67
C ASN A 35 10.52 7.07 13.71
N GLU A 36 9.33 6.74 14.20
CA GLU A 36 9.12 5.64 15.15
C GLU A 36 8.66 4.38 14.39
N GLY A 37 9.42 3.99 13.37
CA GLY A 37 9.12 2.82 12.54
C GLY A 37 9.76 1.54 13.07
N SER A 38 8.95 0.59 13.53
CA SER A 38 9.41 -0.76 13.86
C SER A 38 9.43 -1.67 12.63
N GLY A 39 10.42 -2.55 12.52
CA GLY A 39 10.42 -3.62 11.53
C GLY A 39 9.26 -4.60 11.71
N PHE A 40 8.91 -5.30 10.65
CA PHE A 40 7.92 -6.38 10.69
C PHE A 40 8.61 -7.72 10.97
N ALA A 41 7.89 -8.66 11.59
CA ALA A 41 8.46 -9.99 11.78
C ALA A 41 8.56 -10.70 10.42
N PRO A 42 9.54 -11.59 10.25
CA PRO A 42 9.61 -12.42 9.05
C PRO A 42 8.35 -13.27 8.89
N VAL A 43 8.05 -13.64 7.66
CA VAL A 43 7.00 -14.60 7.35
C VAL A 43 7.36 -15.95 7.98
N ASP A 44 6.39 -16.55 8.66
CA ASP A 44 6.46 -17.91 9.20
C ASP A 44 5.59 -18.88 8.38
N GLU A 45 5.70 -20.19 8.63
CA GLU A 45 4.95 -21.21 7.89
C GLU A 45 3.42 -21.00 7.95
N ILE A 46 2.91 -20.45 9.05
CA ILE A 46 1.48 -20.21 9.25
C ILE A 46 1.02 -19.05 8.35
N THR A 47 1.72 -17.92 8.41
CA THR A 47 1.43 -16.72 7.63
C THR A 47 1.67 -16.94 6.13
N GLU A 48 2.67 -17.74 5.77
CA GLU A 48 2.88 -18.19 4.39
C GLU A 48 1.68 -19.00 3.89
N LYS A 49 1.20 -19.97 4.68
CA LYS A 49 0.05 -20.78 4.29
C LYS A 49 -1.24 -19.97 4.17
N ILE A 50 -1.43 -18.97 5.04
CA ILE A 50 -2.55 -18.02 4.91
C ILE A 50 -2.43 -17.24 3.59
N GLY A 51 -1.24 -16.73 3.27
CA GLY A 51 -0.98 -16.02 2.01
C GLY A 51 -1.28 -16.89 0.79
N GLU A 52 -0.80 -18.13 0.78
CA GLU A 52 -1.02 -19.08 -0.31
C GLU A 52 -2.51 -19.37 -0.52
N ASN A 53 -3.26 -19.58 0.57
CA ASN A 53 -4.70 -19.84 0.50
C ASN A 53 -5.46 -18.65 -0.12
N VAL A 54 -5.11 -17.42 0.28
CA VAL A 54 -5.72 -16.19 -0.26
C VAL A 54 -5.35 -16.00 -1.73
N SER A 55 -4.08 -16.19 -2.08
CA SER A 55 -3.57 -16.11 -3.45
C SER A 55 -4.28 -17.11 -4.37
N ASN A 56 -4.39 -18.38 -3.95
CA ASN A 56 -5.08 -19.43 -4.69
C ASN A 56 -6.58 -19.15 -4.85
N PHE A 57 -7.23 -18.55 -3.85
CA PHE A 57 -8.61 -18.11 -3.95
C PHE A 57 -8.77 -17.06 -5.07
N PHE A 58 -7.96 -16.01 -5.08
CA PHE A 58 -8.03 -14.97 -6.12
C PHE A 58 -7.79 -15.53 -7.52
N VAL A 59 -6.80 -16.41 -7.68
CA VAL A 59 -6.54 -17.10 -8.95
C VAL A 59 -7.72 -17.95 -9.40
N SER A 60 -8.38 -18.64 -8.48
CA SER A 60 -9.59 -19.43 -8.77
C SER A 60 -10.74 -18.53 -9.27
N GLU A 61 -10.96 -17.39 -8.62
CA GLU A 61 -12.02 -16.44 -9.00
C GLU A 61 -11.72 -15.71 -10.32
N LEU A 62 -10.45 -15.44 -10.62
CA LEU A 62 -10.00 -14.98 -11.94
C LEU A 62 -10.30 -16.03 -13.02
N LYS A 63 -9.96 -17.30 -12.79
CA LYS A 63 -10.20 -18.41 -13.73
C LYS A 63 -11.69 -18.66 -13.99
N LYS A 64 -12.54 -18.40 -13.01
CA LYS A 64 -14.01 -18.48 -13.14
C LYS A 64 -14.64 -17.25 -13.81
N GLY A 65 -13.88 -16.16 -13.98
CA GLY A 65 -14.39 -14.91 -14.54
C GLY A 65 -15.23 -14.07 -13.57
N HIS A 66 -15.17 -14.35 -12.26
CA HIS A 66 -15.84 -13.53 -11.24
C HIS A 66 -15.08 -12.23 -10.95
N ILE A 67 -13.76 -12.26 -11.15
CA ILE A 67 -12.88 -11.09 -11.05
C ILE A 67 -12.44 -10.71 -12.47
N PRO A 68 -12.47 -9.42 -12.83
CA PRO A 68 -12.02 -8.99 -14.14
C PRO A 68 -10.53 -9.33 -14.36
N PRO A 69 -10.11 -9.59 -15.60
CA PRO A 69 -8.72 -9.97 -15.91
C PRO A 69 -7.70 -8.85 -15.63
N THR A 70 -8.16 -7.61 -15.50
CA THR A 70 -7.35 -6.46 -15.05
C THR A 70 -7.12 -6.47 -13.54
N PHE A 71 -7.76 -7.38 -12.81
CA PHE A 71 -7.86 -7.42 -11.36
C PHE A 71 -8.51 -6.17 -10.76
N LEU A 72 -8.51 -6.10 -9.43
CA LEU A 72 -9.19 -5.07 -8.65
C LEU A 72 -8.20 -4.41 -7.68
N PRO A 73 -8.43 -3.14 -7.29
CA PRO A 73 -7.67 -2.53 -6.20
C PRO A 73 -7.78 -3.32 -4.90
N ILE A 74 -6.65 -3.57 -4.25
CA ILE A 74 -6.57 -4.37 -3.04
C ILE A 74 -6.42 -3.48 -1.81
N GLN A 75 -7.22 -3.78 -0.79
CA GLN A 75 -7.00 -3.29 0.56
C GLN A 75 -6.41 -4.44 1.38
N SER A 76 -5.36 -4.13 2.15
CA SER A 76 -4.78 -5.06 3.13
C SER A 76 -4.58 -4.34 4.46
N GLY A 77 -4.78 -5.06 5.55
CA GLY A 77 -4.59 -4.51 6.90
C GLY A 77 -3.12 -4.30 7.25
N VAL A 78 -2.82 -4.22 8.54
CA VAL A 78 -1.45 -4.11 9.06
C VAL A 78 -0.94 -5.41 9.65
N GLY A 79 0.37 -5.64 9.52
CA GLY A 79 1.11 -6.63 10.30
C GLY A 79 1.53 -7.84 9.49
N ASN A 80 2.11 -8.83 10.17
CA ASN A 80 2.82 -9.95 9.52
C ASN A 80 1.92 -10.73 8.55
N ILE A 81 0.67 -11.01 8.94
CA ILE A 81 -0.29 -11.72 8.06
C ILE A 81 -0.60 -10.89 6.81
N ALA A 82 -0.88 -9.60 6.96
CA ALA A 82 -1.21 -8.71 5.85
C ALA A 82 -0.05 -8.60 4.84
N ASN A 83 1.17 -8.49 5.35
CA ASN A 83 2.39 -8.48 4.54
C ASN A 83 2.61 -9.82 3.82
N ALA A 84 2.44 -10.95 4.51
CA ALA A 84 2.58 -12.28 3.92
C ALA A 84 1.55 -12.52 2.80
N VAL A 85 0.29 -12.09 3.02
CA VAL A 85 -0.77 -12.18 2.01
C VAL A 85 -0.45 -11.33 0.78
N LEU A 86 -0.07 -10.06 0.96
CA LEU A 86 0.29 -9.20 -0.17
C LEU A 86 1.49 -9.72 -0.95
N ALA A 87 2.53 -10.20 -0.25
CA ALA A 87 3.70 -10.79 -0.88
C ALA A 87 3.35 -12.06 -1.66
N SER A 88 2.53 -12.95 -1.09
CA SER A 88 2.08 -14.19 -1.75
C SER A 88 1.20 -13.90 -2.97
N MET A 89 0.36 -12.87 -2.92
CA MET A 89 -0.42 -12.43 -4.07
C MET A 89 0.48 -11.86 -5.16
N ALA A 90 1.41 -10.98 -4.81
CA ALA A 90 2.32 -10.35 -5.76
C ALA A 90 3.27 -11.34 -6.45
N GLN A 91 3.73 -12.37 -5.74
CA GLN A 91 4.63 -13.38 -6.31
C GLN A 91 3.91 -14.41 -7.18
N ASN A 92 2.58 -14.50 -7.09
CA ASN A 92 1.81 -15.44 -7.89
C ASN A 92 1.65 -14.92 -9.33
N LYS A 93 2.26 -15.61 -10.29
CA LYS A 93 2.27 -15.23 -11.71
C LYS A 93 0.88 -15.25 -12.37
N ASP A 94 -0.07 -15.96 -11.78
CA ASP A 94 -1.46 -16.01 -12.26
C ASP A 94 -2.27 -14.77 -11.79
N ILE A 95 -1.74 -13.96 -10.88
CA ILE A 95 -2.31 -12.68 -10.47
C ILE A 95 -1.60 -11.57 -11.28
N PRO A 96 -2.33 -10.76 -12.07
CA PRO A 96 -1.72 -9.69 -12.84
C PRO A 96 -1.24 -8.56 -11.92
N ARG A 97 -0.41 -7.67 -12.46
CA ARG A 97 -0.02 -6.43 -11.76
C ARG A 97 -1.27 -5.68 -11.30
N PHE A 98 -1.27 -5.21 -10.06
CA PHE A 98 -2.46 -4.64 -9.42
C PHE A 98 -2.19 -3.33 -8.68
N GLU A 99 -3.27 -2.67 -8.26
CA GLU A 99 -3.22 -1.44 -7.48
C GLU A 99 -3.61 -1.70 -6.02
N VAL A 100 -3.09 -0.88 -5.11
CA VAL A 100 -3.45 -0.91 -3.69
C VAL A 100 -4.26 0.34 -3.36
N TYR A 101 -5.42 0.16 -2.73
CA TYR A 101 -6.24 1.25 -2.20
C TYR A 101 -6.59 0.92 -0.75
N THR A 102 -5.73 1.37 0.17
CA THR A 102 -5.68 0.91 1.56
C THR A 102 -5.71 2.05 2.57
N GLU A 103 -5.74 1.73 3.86
CA GLU A 103 -5.59 2.71 4.93
C GLU A 103 -4.11 3.09 5.13
N VAL A 104 -3.22 2.09 5.16
CA VAL A 104 -1.79 2.33 5.40
C VAL A 104 -0.91 1.55 4.44
N ILE A 105 0.17 2.18 4.00
CA ILE A 105 1.18 1.59 3.11
C ILE A 105 2.36 1.10 3.97
N GLN A 106 2.69 -0.18 3.85
CA GLN A 106 3.75 -0.85 4.62
C GLN A 106 4.92 -1.24 3.71
N ASP A 107 6.03 -1.67 4.32
CA ASP A 107 7.27 -2.08 3.64
C ASP A 107 7.02 -3.04 2.46
N ALA A 108 6.14 -4.03 2.65
CA ALA A 108 5.80 -5.02 1.62
C ALA A 108 5.22 -4.36 0.35
N VAL A 109 4.45 -3.28 0.48
CA VAL A 109 3.90 -2.56 -0.68
C VAL A 109 5.03 -1.90 -1.45
N LEU A 110 5.98 -1.24 -0.78
CA LEU A 110 7.14 -0.62 -1.44
C LEU A 110 7.99 -1.66 -2.18
N ASP A 111 8.26 -2.80 -1.54
CA ASP A 111 9.03 -3.89 -2.13
C ASP A 111 8.34 -4.45 -3.39
N MET A 112 7.01 -4.63 -3.34
CA MET A 112 6.24 -5.13 -4.47
C MET A 112 6.05 -4.09 -5.59
N MET A 113 6.05 -2.79 -5.26
CA MET A 113 6.12 -1.71 -6.26
C MET A 113 7.45 -1.75 -7.02
N GLN A 114 8.58 -1.85 -6.30
CA GLN A 114 9.92 -1.96 -6.92
C GLN A 114 10.07 -3.21 -7.80
N LYS A 115 9.43 -4.32 -7.41
CA LYS A 115 9.38 -5.56 -8.21
C LYS A 115 8.40 -5.50 -9.39
N GLY A 116 7.63 -4.42 -9.52
CA GLY A 116 6.68 -4.22 -10.62
C GLY A 116 5.35 -4.96 -10.47
N HIS A 117 5.08 -5.58 -9.32
CA HIS A 117 3.82 -6.30 -9.05
C HIS A 117 2.69 -5.36 -8.63
N ILE A 118 3.02 -4.25 -7.97
CA ILE A 118 2.08 -3.18 -7.64
C ILE A 118 2.35 -1.99 -8.57
N SER A 119 1.31 -1.47 -9.23
CA SER A 119 1.43 -0.30 -10.11
C SER A 119 1.30 1.03 -9.40
N PHE A 120 0.45 1.09 -8.39
CA PHE A 120 0.19 2.28 -7.61
C PHE A 120 -0.36 1.91 -6.23
N ALA A 121 -0.07 2.71 -5.22
CA ALA A 121 -0.62 2.55 -3.87
C ALA A 121 -1.21 3.87 -3.38
N SER A 122 -2.50 3.85 -3.05
CA SER A 122 -3.19 4.92 -2.34
C SER A 122 -3.40 4.52 -0.89
N GLY A 123 -3.07 5.42 0.02
CA GLY A 123 -3.12 5.21 1.47
C GLY A 123 -3.34 6.52 2.23
N CYS A 124 -3.76 6.41 3.48
CA CYS A 124 -3.85 7.53 4.41
C CYS A 124 -2.47 7.85 5.04
N SER A 125 -1.65 6.83 5.29
CA SER A 125 -0.30 7.00 5.85
C SER A 125 0.73 6.02 5.28
N LEU A 126 2.00 6.40 5.41
CA LEU A 126 3.14 5.50 5.26
C LEU A 126 3.52 4.98 6.66
N THR A 127 3.34 3.69 6.90
CA THR A 127 3.71 3.01 8.15
C THR A 127 4.87 2.09 7.85
N LEU A 128 6.05 2.69 7.73
CA LEU A 128 7.28 2.03 7.27
C LEU A 128 8.22 1.77 8.44
N SER A 129 9.03 0.73 8.33
CA SER A 129 10.24 0.63 9.15
C SER A 129 11.20 1.79 8.86
N ASN A 130 12.10 2.11 9.79
CA ASN A 130 13.08 3.18 9.57
C ASN A 130 13.96 2.90 8.34
N GLU A 131 14.33 1.65 8.09
CA GLU A 131 15.09 1.25 6.89
C GLU A 131 14.27 1.47 5.60
N ALA A 132 13.01 1.05 5.58
CA ALA A 132 12.15 1.25 4.41
C ALA A 132 11.87 2.75 4.16
N MET A 133 11.75 3.55 5.22
CA MET A 133 11.60 5.00 5.12
C MET A 133 12.86 5.69 4.56
N GLU A 134 14.05 5.28 5.00
CA GLU A 134 15.31 5.79 4.42
C GLU A 134 15.45 5.43 2.94
N ARG A 135 15.07 4.20 2.56
CA ARG A 135 15.02 3.77 1.15
C ARG A 135 14.02 4.59 0.35
N PHE A 136 12.81 4.79 0.88
CA PHE A 136 11.78 5.61 0.26
C PHE A 136 12.28 7.03 -0.03
N TYR A 137 12.92 7.69 0.93
CA TYR A 137 13.47 9.03 0.74
C TYR A 137 14.64 9.09 -0.25
N ARG A 138 15.43 8.01 -0.33
CA ARG A 138 16.56 7.92 -1.28
C ARG A 138 16.10 7.78 -2.72
N ASP A 139 14.99 7.09 -2.93
CA ASP A 139 14.46 6.72 -4.25
C ASP A 139 13.16 7.46 -4.58
N LEU A 140 12.96 8.70 -4.10
CA LEU A 140 11.74 9.50 -4.33
C LEU A 140 11.40 9.72 -5.80
N ASP A 141 12.39 9.69 -6.70
CA ASP A 141 12.12 9.81 -8.14
C ASP A 141 11.40 8.57 -8.71
N PHE A 142 11.57 7.42 -8.05
CA PHE A 142 10.87 6.18 -8.41
C PHE A 142 9.47 6.10 -7.78
N PHE A 143 9.33 6.54 -6.52
CA PHE A 143 8.10 6.43 -5.73
C PHE A 143 7.15 7.61 -5.89
#